data_AF-A0A142YEZ5-F1
#
_entry.id   AF-A0A142YEZ5-F1
#
_cell.length_a   1.000
_cell.length_b   1.000
_cell.length_c   1.000
_cell.angle_alpha   90.00
_cell.angle_beta   90.00
_cell.angle_gamma   90.00
#
_symmetry.space_group_name_H-M   'P 1'
#
loop_
_entity.id
_entity.type
_entity.pdbx_description
1 polymer ?
#
loop_
_entity_poly.entity_id
_entity_poly.type
_entity_poly.pdbx_seq_one_letter_code
_entity_poly.pdbx_strand_id
1 'polypeptide(L)'
;MAAFKSPAHDDHDDSEWGLCKDCKWWQIEPEAKVEDPTLGLCIDEDLLPYNLRVSGLSGCNHFMAGEPARAAGSAEAPPHAKATR
;
A
#
# COMPACT_ATOMS: atom_id res chain seq x y z
N MET A 1 31.87 12.73 25.17
CA MET A 1 30.46 12.49 24.80
C MET A 1 30.38 11.11 24.16
N ALA A 2 29.66 10.15 24.74
CA ALA A 2 29.51 8.82 24.14
C ALA A 2 28.48 8.90 23.02
N ALA A 3 28.85 8.47 21.82
CA ALA A 3 27.93 8.36 20.69
C ALA A 3 26.96 7.20 20.96
N PHE A 4 25.67 7.50 21.08
CA PHE A 4 24.61 6.50 21.13
C PHE A 4 24.46 5.93 19.72
N LYS A 5 25.18 4.83 19.45
CA LYS A 5 25.04 4.09 18.19
C LYS A 5 23.75 3.29 18.30
N SER A 6 22.67 3.80 17.73
CA SER A 6 21.39 3.07 17.65
C SER A 6 21.66 1.70 17.04
N PRO A 7 21.23 0.60 17.67
CA PRO A 7 21.26 -0.70 17.02
C PRO A 7 20.36 -0.59 15.79
N ALA A 8 20.92 -0.93 14.62
CA ALA A 8 20.11 -1.19 13.45
C ALA A 8 19.10 -2.27 13.87
N HIS A 9 17.81 -1.96 13.71
CA HIS A 9 16.75 -2.92 13.91
C HIS A 9 16.82 -3.90 12.74
N ASP A 10 17.51 -5.00 12.96
CA ASP A 10 17.62 -6.14 12.06
C ASP A 10 17.29 -7.38 12.88
N ASP A 11 15.99 -7.61 13.04
CA ASP A 11 15.43 -8.92 13.41
C ASP A 11 14.36 -9.20 12.37
N HIS A 12 14.83 -9.87 11.31
CA HIS A 12 14.07 -10.41 10.20
C HIS A 12 12.95 -11.32 10.72
N ASP A 13 11.71 -10.85 10.59
CA ASP A 13 10.57 -11.73 10.33
C ASP A 13 10.28 -11.54 8.83
N ASP A 14 10.65 -12.52 7.99
CA ASP A 14 10.42 -12.56 6.53
C ASP A 14 8.92 -12.55 6.14
N SER A 15 8.02 -12.08 7.00
CA SER A 15 6.60 -11.88 6.69
C SER A 15 6.44 -10.69 5.76
N GLU A 16 6.64 -10.94 4.47
CA GLU A 16 6.21 -10.17 3.29
C GLU A 16 5.78 -8.72 3.57
N TRP A 17 6.72 -7.87 4.03
CA TRP A 17 6.49 -6.44 4.17
C TRP A 17 6.92 -5.71 2.89
N GLY A 18 6.12 -4.77 2.43
CA GLY A 18 6.45 -3.99 1.22
C GLY A 18 5.62 -2.74 1.04
N LEU A 19 5.98 -1.94 0.04
CA LEU A 19 5.36 -0.65 -0.23
C LEU A 19 4.11 -0.81 -1.10
N CYS A 20 3.11 0.05 -0.87
CA CYS A 20 1.86 0.03 -1.63
C CYS A 20 2.09 0.23 -3.13
N LYS A 21 3.07 1.05 -3.53
CA LYS A 21 3.40 1.25 -4.94
C LYS A 21 3.87 0.00 -5.68
N ASP A 22 4.34 -1.01 -4.93
CA ASP A 22 4.81 -2.29 -5.44
C ASP A 22 3.84 -3.44 -5.11
N CYS A 23 2.65 -3.11 -4.58
CA CYS A 23 1.65 -4.06 -4.11
C CYS A 23 0.50 -4.18 -5.12
N LYS A 24 0.14 -5.42 -5.48
CA LYS A 24 -0.98 -5.68 -6.40
C LYS A 24 -2.34 -5.23 -5.85
N TRP A 25 -2.46 -5.12 -4.52
CA TRP A 25 -3.68 -4.72 -3.81
C TRP A 25 -3.84 -3.21 -3.69
N TRP A 26 -2.93 -2.42 -4.25
CA TRP A 26 -3.05 -0.98 -4.24
C TRP A 26 -3.77 -0.50 -5.49
N GLN A 27 -5.01 -0.04 -5.34
CA GLN A 27 -5.83 0.46 -6.44
C GLN A 27 -5.67 1.97 -6.61
N ILE A 28 -5.21 2.41 -7.77
CA ILE A 28 -5.08 3.83 -8.13
C ILE A 28 -5.98 4.18 -9.32
N GLU A 29 -6.15 5.47 -9.59
CA GLU A 29 -6.86 5.92 -10.79
C GLU A 29 -6.19 5.40 -12.07
N PRO A 30 -6.94 5.14 -13.16
CA PRO A 30 -6.39 4.56 -14.38
C PRO A 30 -5.19 5.31 -14.96
N GLU A 31 -5.20 6.64 -14.86
CA GLU A 31 -4.16 7.52 -15.40
C GLU A 31 -3.17 8.01 -14.33
N ALA A 32 -3.33 7.59 -13.06
CA ALA A 32 -2.42 8.00 -11.99
C ALA A 32 -1.03 7.38 -12.15
N LYS A 33 -0.01 8.15 -11.79
CA LYS A 33 1.38 7.66 -11.76
C LYS A 33 1.62 6.81 -10.53
N VAL A 34 2.42 5.76 -10.67
CA VAL A 34 2.89 4.93 -9.54
C VAL A 34 4.06 5.67 -8.89
N GLU A 35 3.77 6.53 -7.92
CA GLU A 35 4.75 7.36 -7.22
C GLU A 35 4.43 7.41 -5.72
N ASP A 36 5.44 7.72 -4.91
CA ASP A 36 5.34 7.80 -3.44
C ASP A 36 4.18 8.67 -2.92
N PRO A 37 3.88 9.87 -3.48
CA PRO A 37 2.80 10.72 -3.01
C PRO A 37 1.43 10.38 -3.63
N THR A 38 1.37 9.51 -4.64
CA THR A 38 0.10 9.10 -5.23
C THR A 38 -0.73 8.42 -4.16
N LEU A 39 -2.01 8.76 -4.08
CA LEU A 39 -2.96 8.10 -3.18
C LEU A 39 -3.75 7.04 -3.94
N GLY A 40 -3.93 5.90 -3.30
CA GLY A 40 -4.78 4.81 -3.78
C GLY A 40 -5.58 4.21 -2.63
N LEU A 41 -6.48 3.29 -3.00
CA LEU A 41 -7.30 2.51 -2.08
C LEU A 41 -6.66 1.12 -1.91
N CYS A 42 -6.51 0.65 -0.68
CA CYS A 42 -6.18 -0.76 -0.45
C CYS A 42 -7.42 -1.63 -0.71
N ILE A 43 -7.27 -2.61 -1.60
CA ILE A 43 -8.34 -3.54 -1.99
C ILE A 43 -8.06 -4.99 -1.55
N ASP A 44 -7.12 -5.17 -0.63
CA ASP A 44 -6.96 -6.43 0.10
C ASP A 44 -8.27 -6.78 0.80
N GLU A 45 -8.68 -8.05 0.74
CA GLU A 45 -10.03 -8.47 1.14
C GLU A 45 -10.33 -8.22 2.62
N ASP A 46 -9.33 -8.40 3.48
CA ASP A 46 -9.44 -8.19 4.92
C ASP A 46 -9.45 -6.69 5.27
N LEU A 47 -8.88 -5.85 4.41
CA LEU A 47 -8.73 -4.42 4.65
C LEU A 47 -9.75 -3.54 3.91
N LEU A 48 -10.38 -4.06 2.85
CA LEU A 48 -11.37 -3.36 2.04
C LEU A 48 -12.52 -2.72 2.85
N PRO A 49 -13.07 -3.36 3.92
CA PRO A 49 -14.14 -2.76 4.72
C PRO A 49 -13.77 -1.42 5.38
N TYR A 50 -12.49 -1.16 5.57
CA TYR A 50 -11.99 0.05 6.24
C TYR A 50 -11.75 1.23 5.28
N ASN A 51 -11.91 1.03 3.97
CA ASN A 51 -11.67 2.07 2.95
C ASN A 51 -10.31 2.77 3.10
N LEU A 52 -9.24 2.00 3.31
CA LEU A 52 -7.91 2.54 3.57
C LEU A 52 -7.36 3.29 2.36
N ARG A 53 -7.31 4.62 2.45
CA ARG A 53 -6.61 5.48 1.49
C ARG A 53 -5.16 5.65 1.92
N VAL A 54 -4.25 5.12 1.14
CA VAL A 54 -2.82 5.03 1.45
C VAL A 54 -1.99 5.56 0.29
N SER A 55 -0.85 6.16 0.61
CA SER A 55 0.11 6.64 -0.40
C SER A 55 0.99 5.51 -0.92
N GLY A 56 1.68 5.74 -2.04
CA GLY A 56 2.65 4.78 -2.57
C GLY A 56 3.80 4.45 -1.60
N LEU A 57 4.14 5.37 -0.70
CA LEU A 57 5.14 5.19 0.37
C LEU A 57 4.61 4.46 1.62
N SER A 58 3.30 4.22 1.70
CA SER A 58 2.73 3.39 2.77
C SER A 58 3.11 1.92 2.57
N GLY A 59 2.95 1.08 3.59
CA GLY A 59 3.22 -0.35 3.50
C GLY A 59 2.54 -1.12 4.65
N CYS A 60 2.37 -2.42 4.46
CA CYS A 60 1.81 -3.32 5.46
C CYS A 60 2.38 -4.75 5.30
N ASN A 61 2.02 -5.62 6.24
CA ASN A 61 2.38 -7.05 6.27
C ASN A 61 1.40 -7.94 5.47
N HIS A 62 0.40 -7.37 4.80
CA HIS A 62 -0.45 -8.05 3.79
C HIS A 62 0.11 -7.79 2.37
N PHE A 63 1.35 -7.32 2.27
CA PHE A 63 1.93 -6.94 1.00
C PHE A 63 2.03 -8.15 0.08
N MET A 64 1.56 -7.99 -1.14
CA MET A 64 1.75 -8.96 -2.19
C MET A 64 2.30 -8.26 -3.42
N ALA A 65 3.54 -8.61 -3.77
CA ALA A 65 4.24 -8.00 -4.89
C ALA A 65 3.42 -8.11 -6.19
N GLY A 66 3.34 -7.02 -6.94
CA GLY A 66 2.71 -7.00 -8.25
C GLY A 66 2.35 -5.59 -8.70
N GLU A 67 1.87 -5.49 -9.93
CA GLU A 67 1.47 -4.20 -10.49
C GLU A 67 0.21 -3.68 -9.77
N PRO A 68 0.20 -2.41 -9.33
CA PRO A 68 -0.97 -1.79 -8.71
C PRO A 68 -2.22 -1.95 -9.57
N ALA A 69 -3.34 -2.28 -8.93
CA ALA A 69 -4.64 -2.31 -9.57
C ALA A 69 -5.04 -0.91 -10.06
N ARG A 70 -5.84 -0.85 -11.12
CA ARG A 70 -6.32 0.40 -11.71
C ARG A 70 -7.83 0.38 -11.86
N ALA A 71 -8.52 1.33 -11.23
CA ALA A 71 -9.95 1.52 -11.41
C ALA A 71 -10.35 2.98 -11.17
N ALA A 72 -11.32 3.45 -11.97
CA ALA A 72 -11.91 4.76 -11.79
C ALA A 72 -12.67 4.82 -10.45
N GLY A 73 -12.55 5.93 -9.73
CA GLY A 73 -13.21 6.13 -8.44
C GLY A 73 -12.37 5.72 -7.23
N SER A 74 -11.11 5.37 -7.43
CA SER A 74 -10.14 5.10 -6.36
C SER A 74 -9.88 6.34 -5.49
N ALA A 75 -10.00 7.54 -6.07
CA ALA A 75 -9.77 8.81 -5.39
C ALA A 75 -11.06 9.46 -4.84
N GLU A 76 -12.25 8.91 -5.12
CA GLU A 76 -13.55 9.45 -4.72
C GLU A 76 -13.80 9.40 -3.20
N ALA A 77 -14.92 9.98 -2.75
CA ALA A 77 -15.34 10.03 -1.36
C ALA A 77 -16.85 9.67 -1.25
N PRO A 78 -17.20 8.42 -0.93
CA PRO A 78 -16.32 7.29 -0.63
C PRO A 78 -15.63 6.74 -1.89
N PRO A 79 -14.45 6.12 -1.77
CA PRO A 79 -13.79 5.50 -2.90
C PRO A 79 -14.53 4.21 -3.32
N HIS A 80 -14.48 3.88 -4.60
CA HIS A 80 -15.13 2.71 -5.17
C HIS A 80 -14.10 1.62 -5.52
N ALA A 81 -14.34 0.42 -5.02
CA ALA A 81 -13.67 -0.79 -5.49
C ALA A 81 -14.64 -1.96 -5.51
N LYS A 82 -14.49 -2.85 -6.50
CA LYS A 82 -15.08 -4.18 -6.44
C LYS A 82 -14.05 -5.11 -5.82
N ALA A 83 -14.46 -5.91 -4.84
CA ALA A 83 -13.60 -6.95 -4.29
C ALA A 83 -13.05 -7.81 -5.44
N THR A 84 -11.73 -8.00 -5.49
CA THR A 84 -11.06 -8.85 -6.48
C THR A 84 -10.75 -10.19 -5.81
N ARG A 85 -11.13 -11.29 -6.46
CA ARG A 85 -10.85 -12.67 -6.04
C ARG A 85 -9.85 -13.29 -7.00
#